data_AF-A0A523X834-F1
#
_entry.id   AF-A0A523X834-F1
#
_cell.length_a   1.000
_cell.length_b   1.000
_cell.length_c   1.000
_cell.angle_alpha   90.00
_cell.angle_beta   90.00
_cell.angle_gamma   90.00
#
_symmetry.space_group_name_H-M   'P 1'
#
loop_
_entity.id
_entity.type
_entity.pdbx_description
1 polymer ?
#
loop_
_entity_poly.entity_id
_entity_poly.type
_entity_poly.pdbx_seq_one_letter_code
_entity_poly.pdbx_strand_id
1 'polypeptide(L)'
;MDLTTLKVLAKMASGDEGPNERFKFISLDTLGVLCSSSTLEELYECVLDLSPEIIKAHVCSCEDSDEAGTRDLAFYVHYVFGDAELSMKIYSAAERFEDSSEKLKLEISNLIFTRLLNFSEIALIPD
;
A
#
# COMPACT_ATOMS: atom_id res chain seq x y z
N MET A 1 -0.44 -21.38 8.71
CA MET A 1 -0.94 -20.56 7.59
C MET A 1 -1.63 -19.39 8.24
N ASP A 2 -1.17 -18.18 7.93
CA ASP A 2 -1.55 -16.99 8.67
C ASP A 2 -3.01 -16.59 8.36
N LEU A 3 -3.72 -16.04 9.35
CA LEU A 3 -5.16 -15.76 9.27
C LEU A 3 -5.45 -14.72 8.16
N THR A 4 -4.51 -13.79 7.98
CA THR A 4 -4.44 -12.79 6.91
C THR A 4 -4.33 -13.43 5.53
N THR A 5 -3.47 -14.45 5.37
CA THR A 5 -3.33 -15.21 4.11
C THR A 5 -4.63 -15.94 3.74
N LEU A 6 -5.34 -16.47 4.74
CA LEU A 6 -6.62 -17.15 4.56
C LEU A 6 -7.75 -16.20 4.12
N LYS A 7 -7.81 -14.98 4.69
CA LYS A 7 -8.78 -13.94 4.29
C LYS A 7 -8.57 -13.48 2.83
N VAL A 8 -7.31 -13.36 2.39
CA VAL A 8 -6.94 -13.00 1.01
C VAL A 8 -7.36 -14.09 0.02
N LEU A 9 -7.01 -15.34 0.30
CA LEU A 9 -7.37 -16.49 -0.55
C LEU A 9 -8.89 -16.69 -0.62
N ALA A 10 -9.59 -16.52 0.49
CA ALA A 10 -11.04 -16.64 0.55
C ALA A 10 -11.76 -15.58 -0.31
N LYS A 11 -11.27 -14.34 -0.35
CA LYS A 11 -11.90 -13.30 -1.18
C LYS A 11 -11.52 -13.41 -2.66
N MET A 12 -10.26 -13.75 -2.98
CA MET A 12 -9.87 -14.09 -4.36
C MET A 12 -10.73 -15.23 -4.93
N ALA A 13 -11.10 -16.21 -4.09
CA ALA A 13 -12.00 -17.30 -4.46
C ALA A 13 -13.48 -16.88 -4.58
N SER A 14 -13.89 -15.78 -3.94
CA SER A 14 -15.29 -15.31 -3.92
C SER A 14 -15.69 -14.46 -5.13
N GLY A 15 -14.73 -13.90 -5.87
CA GLY A 15 -15.00 -13.07 -7.05
C GLY A 15 -15.69 -11.73 -6.73
N ASP A 16 -15.75 -11.33 -5.45
CA ASP A 16 -16.26 -10.01 -5.05
C ASP A 16 -15.36 -8.93 -5.64
N GLU A 17 -15.89 -8.20 -6.62
CA GLU A 17 -15.27 -6.99 -7.15
C GLU A 17 -15.11 -6.00 -5.98
N GLY A 18 -13.87 -5.67 -5.63
CA GLY A 18 -13.57 -4.64 -4.63
C GLY A 18 -13.14 -3.31 -5.24
N PRO A 19 -13.91 -2.62 -6.12
CA PRO A 19 -13.46 -1.36 -6.70
C PRO A 19 -13.67 -0.16 -5.75
N ASN A 20 -14.21 -0.36 -4.55
CA ASN A 20 -14.53 0.73 -3.61
C ASN A 20 -13.74 0.70 -2.30
N GLU A 21 -12.78 -0.22 -2.13
CA GLU A 21 -11.94 -0.22 -0.94
C GLU A 21 -10.86 0.85 -1.04
N ARG A 22 -10.98 1.89 -0.20
CA ARG A 22 -9.97 2.95 -0.08
C ARG A 22 -8.96 2.59 1.00
N PHE A 23 -7.68 2.71 0.69
CA PHE A 23 -6.63 2.82 1.70
C PHE A 23 -6.73 4.17 2.39
N LYS A 24 -6.48 4.20 3.70
CA LYS A 24 -6.54 5.44 4.49
C LYS A 24 -5.23 5.55 5.27
N PHE A 25 -4.55 6.68 5.08
CA PHE A 25 -3.47 7.09 5.97
C PHE A 25 -4.07 7.84 7.15
N ILE A 26 -3.76 7.39 8.35
CA ILE A 26 -4.32 7.90 9.60
C ILE A 26 -3.22 8.60 10.40
N SER A 27 -3.55 9.71 11.04
CA SER A 27 -2.66 10.39 11.98
C SER A 27 -2.48 9.55 13.24
N LEU A 28 -1.25 9.31 13.67
CA LEU A 28 -0.96 8.59 14.91
C LEU A 28 -1.42 9.37 16.16
N ASP A 29 -1.42 10.71 16.09
CA ASP A 29 -1.75 11.56 17.23
C ASP A 29 -3.26 11.75 17.40
N THR A 30 -3.99 11.91 16.29
CA THR A 30 -5.41 12.31 16.32
C THR A 30 -6.35 11.20 15.89
N LEU A 31 -5.83 10.10 15.33
CA LEU A 31 -6.59 9.04 14.65
C LEU A 31 -7.50 9.56 13.52
N GLY A 32 -7.25 10.79 13.04
CA GLY A 32 -7.93 11.37 11.89
C GLY A 32 -7.37 10.86 10.57
N VAL A 33 -8.23 10.74 9.55
CA VAL A 33 -7.78 10.40 8.18
C VAL A 33 -7.04 11.60 7.59
N LEU A 34 -5.78 11.40 7.23
CA LEU A 34 -4.93 12.42 6.59
C LEU A 34 -5.06 12.39 5.07
N CYS A 35 -5.09 11.19 4.49
CA CYS A 35 -5.23 10.99 3.05
C CYS A 35 -5.95 9.66 2.79
N SER A 36 -6.59 9.52 1.63
CA SER A 36 -7.17 8.24 1.23
C SER A 36 -7.06 8.00 -0.26
N SER A 37 -6.75 6.78 -0.65
CA SER A 37 -6.54 6.40 -2.04
C SER A 37 -7.33 5.16 -2.41
N SER A 38 -7.85 5.14 -3.64
CA SER A 38 -8.50 4.02 -4.32
C SER A 38 -7.76 3.59 -5.58
N THR A 39 -6.87 4.44 -6.10
CA THR A 39 -6.03 4.14 -7.27
C THR A 39 -4.55 4.19 -6.90
N LEU A 40 -3.69 3.62 -7.75
CA LEU A 40 -2.23 3.74 -7.59
C LEU A 40 -1.74 5.19 -7.74
N GLU A 41 -2.43 6.01 -8.54
CA GLU A 41 -2.11 7.42 -8.73
C GLU A 41 -2.42 8.23 -7.46
N GLU A 42 -3.64 8.10 -6.92
CA GLU A 42 -4.01 8.72 -5.64
C GLU A 42 -3.10 8.22 -4.50
N LEU A 43 -2.69 6.95 -4.53
CA LEU A 43 -1.78 6.39 -3.55
C LEU A 43 -0.40 7.06 -3.64
N TYR A 44 0.12 7.27 -4.85
CA TYR A 44 1.38 7.96 -5.08
C TYR A 44 1.34 9.40 -4.56
N GLU A 45 0.28 10.14 -4.88
CA GLU A 45 0.06 11.51 -4.40
C GLU A 45 0.03 11.57 -2.86
N CYS A 46 -0.75 10.69 -2.21
CA CYS A 46 -0.76 10.60 -0.75
C CYS A 46 0.63 10.34 -0.18
N VAL A 47 1.41 9.43 -0.78
CA VAL A 47 2.76 9.10 -0.29
C VAL A 47 3.70 10.30 -0.42
N LEU A 48 3.61 11.08 -1.50
CA LEU A 48 4.44 12.28 -1.66
C LEU A 48 4.15 13.34 -0.61
N ASP A 49 2.87 13.59 -0.32
CA ASP A 49 2.42 14.69 0.54
C ASP A 49 2.60 14.41 2.04
N LEU A 50 2.53 13.14 2.47
CA LEU A 50 2.58 12.76 3.88
C LEU A 50 4.00 12.75 4.45
N SER A 51 4.12 12.89 5.77
CA SER A 51 5.44 12.84 6.42
C SER A 51 6.03 11.41 6.37
N PRO A 52 7.37 11.28 6.34
CA PRO A 52 8.04 9.97 6.34
C PRO A 52 7.62 9.05 7.49
N GLU A 53 7.32 9.62 8.67
CA GLU A 53 6.91 8.90 9.87
C GLU A 53 5.53 8.25 9.69
N ILE A 54 4.60 8.96 9.06
CA ILE A 54 3.27 8.41 8.73
C ILE A 54 3.40 7.25 7.75
N ILE A 55 4.26 7.40 6.73
CA ILE A 55 4.51 6.31 5.76
C ILE A 55 5.11 5.11 6.45
N LYS A 56 6.17 5.31 7.25
CA LYS A 56 6.79 4.24 8.03
C LYS A 56 5.76 3.53 8.90
N ALA A 57 4.87 4.26 9.58
CA ALA A 57 3.84 3.65 10.41
C ALA A 57 2.85 2.78 9.61
N HIS A 58 2.49 3.16 8.37
CA HIS A 58 1.54 2.38 7.56
C HIS A 58 2.20 1.27 6.73
N VAL A 59 3.53 1.23 6.69
CA VAL A 59 4.33 0.25 5.94
C VAL A 59 4.98 -0.78 6.86
N CYS A 60 5.44 -0.36 8.05
CA CYS A 60 6.13 -1.22 9.01
C CYS A 60 5.24 -1.67 10.19
N SER A 61 3.99 -1.19 10.29
CA SER A 61 3.06 -1.63 11.33
C SER A 61 2.62 -3.08 11.07
N CYS A 62 3.24 -4.03 11.77
CA CYS A 62 2.87 -5.44 11.79
C CYS A 62 1.75 -5.78 12.79
N GLU A 63 1.13 -4.79 13.45
CA GLU A 63 0.03 -5.10 14.35
C GLU A 63 -1.24 -5.39 13.52
N ASP A 64 -1.66 -6.66 13.53
CA ASP A 64 -2.98 -7.19 13.14
C ASP A 64 -4.13 -6.55 13.96
N SER A 65 -4.10 -5.24 14.14
CA SER A 65 -5.14 -4.52 14.85
C SER A 65 -6.25 -4.19 13.86
N ASP A 66 -7.16 -5.16 13.72
CA ASP A 66 -8.55 -4.93 13.32
C ASP A 66 -9.21 -3.76 14.14
N GLU A 67 -8.54 -3.24 15.19
CA GLU A 67 -8.98 -2.17 16.08
C GLU A 67 -8.32 -0.78 15.89
N ALA A 68 -7.13 -0.63 15.27
CA ALA A 68 -6.47 0.69 15.11
C ALA A 68 -6.61 1.31 13.71
N GLY A 69 -7.07 0.55 12.71
CA GLY A 69 -7.35 1.08 11.36
C GLY A 69 -6.11 1.42 10.52
N THR A 70 -4.89 1.28 11.06
CA THR A 70 -3.62 1.32 10.33
C THR A 70 -3.49 0.06 9.49
N ARG A 71 -4.00 0.10 8.25
CA ARG A 71 -3.92 -1.03 7.33
C ARG A 71 -2.50 -1.11 6.76
N ASP A 72 -1.93 -2.31 6.72
CA ASP A 72 -0.66 -2.60 6.05
C ASP A 72 -0.77 -2.27 4.55
N LEU A 73 0.07 -1.34 4.09
CA LEU A 73 0.08 -0.89 2.69
C LEU A 73 0.41 -2.01 1.72
N ALA A 74 1.37 -2.89 2.06
CA ALA A 74 1.79 -3.98 1.19
C ALA A 74 0.65 -4.99 1.02
N PHE A 75 -0.07 -5.27 2.10
CA PHE A 75 -1.29 -6.09 2.06
C PHE A 75 -2.36 -5.47 1.17
N TYR A 76 -2.66 -4.17 1.36
CA TYR A 76 -3.65 -3.45 0.55
C TYR A 76 -3.32 -3.53 -0.94
N VAL A 77 -2.06 -3.33 -1.32
CA VAL A 77 -1.61 -3.39 -2.72
C VAL A 77 -1.82 -4.78 -3.31
N HIS A 78 -1.48 -5.83 -2.58
CA HIS A 78 -1.74 -7.21 -3.01
C HIS A 78 -3.23 -7.47 -3.17
N TYR A 79 -4.02 -7.05 -2.19
CA TYR A 79 -5.42 -7.41 -2.06
C TYR A 79 -6.34 -6.65 -3.01
N VAL A 80 -6.14 -5.34 -3.16
CA VAL A 80 -7.01 -4.47 -3.98
C VAL A 80 -6.53 -4.39 -5.43
N PHE A 81 -5.22 -4.29 -5.66
CA PHE A 81 -4.68 -4.18 -7.02
C PHE A 81 -4.26 -5.52 -7.62
N GLY A 82 -4.28 -6.62 -6.86
CA GLY A 82 -3.77 -7.92 -7.32
C GLY A 82 -2.26 -7.91 -7.59
N ASP A 83 -1.53 -6.91 -7.08
CA ASP A 83 -0.13 -6.68 -7.45
C ASP A 83 0.82 -7.30 -6.43
N ALA A 84 1.01 -8.62 -6.55
CA ALA A 84 1.88 -9.37 -5.67
C ALA A 84 3.35 -8.93 -5.77
N GLU A 85 3.81 -8.49 -6.94
CA GLU A 85 5.19 -8.06 -7.14
C GLU A 85 5.45 -6.73 -6.42
N LEU A 86 4.59 -5.73 -6.60
CA LEU A 86 4.72 -4.45 -5.90
C LEU A 86 4.59 -4.64 -4.38
N SER A 87 3.62 -5.45 -3.93
CA SER A 87 3.45 -5.80 -2.52
C SER A 87 4.74 -6.36 -1.91
N MET A 88 5.36 -7.34 -2.57
CA MET A 88 6.60 -7.96 -2.08
C MET A 88 7.77 -6.97 -2.03
N LYS A 89 7.86 -6.07 -3.01
CA LYS A 89 8.87 -4.99 -3.00
C LYS A 89 8.66 -4.01 -1.85
N ILE A 90 7.40 -3.65 -1.55
CA ILE A 90 7.07 -2.79 -0.39
C ILE A 90 7.49 -3.47 0.92
N TYR A 91 7.17 -4.76 1.12
CA TYR A 91 7.64 -5.51 2.31
C TYR A 91 9.16 -5.53 2.40
N SER A 92 9.85 -5.82 1.30
CA SER A 92 11.33 -5.86 1.28
C SER A 92 11.94 -4.49 1.59
N ALA A 93 11.31 -3.40 1.14
CA ALA A 93 11.73 -2.04 1.46
C ALA A 93 11.50 -1.71 2.95
N ALA A 94 10.37 -2.15 3.51
CA ALA A 94 10.04 -1.99 4.93
C ALA A 94 11.11 -2.63 5.82
N GLU A 95 11.52 -3.87 5.54
CA GLU A 95 12.58 -4.56 6.27
C GLU A 95 13.95 -3.88 6.10
N ARG A 96 14.29 -3.45 4.87
CA ARG A 96 15.60 -2.87 4.57
C ARG A 96 15.80 -1.49 5.19
N PHE A 97 14.74 -0.69 5.26
CA PHE A 97 14.79 0.70 5.67
C PHE A 97 14.00 0.97 6.95
N GLU A 98 13.76 -0.05 7.78
CA GLU A 98 13.04 0.05 9.05
C GLU A 98 13.59 1.19 9.92
N ASP A 99 14.91 1.35 10.00
CA ASP A 99 15.57 2.38 10.82
C ASP A 99 15.53 3.80 10.22
N SER A 100 15.03 3.99 8.99
CA SER A 100 15.10 5.28 8.28
C SER A 100 13.82 5.60 7.53
N SER A 101 12.92 6.36 8.18
CA SER A 101 11.64 6.80 7.61
C SER A 101 11.80 7.56 6.29
N GLU A 102 12.78 8.45 6.20
CA GLU A 102 13.09 9.22 4.97
C GLU A 102 13.45 8.33 3.78
N LYS A 103 14.37 7.38 3.99
CA LYS A 103 14.79 6.45 2.93
C LYS A 103 13.67 5.51 2.54
N LEU A 104 12.89 5.04 3.53
CA LEU A 104 11.72 4.21 3.28
C LEU A 104 10.70 4.96 2.43
N LYS A 105 10.31 6.18 2.81
CA LYS A 105 9.37 7.01 2.03
C LYS A 105 9.84 7.18 0.58
N LEU A 106 11.12 7.50 0.38
CA LEU A 106 11.69 7.65 -0.96
C LEU A 106 11.58 6.35 -1.77
N GLU A 107 11.93 5.21 -1.19
CA GLU A 107 11.86 3.92 -1.86
C GLU A 107 10.41 3.54 -2.20
N ILE A 108 9.47 3.70 -1.27
CA ILE A 108 8.05 3.44 -1.52
C ILE A 108 7.52 4.33 -2.65
N SER A 109 7.87 5.61 -2.64
CA SER A 109 7.50 6.56 -3.71
C SER A 109 8.02 6.08 -5.07
N ASN A 110 9.29 5.66 -5.14
CA ASN A 110 9.89 5.16 -6.38
C ASN A 110 9.25 3.87 -6.88
N LEU A 111 8.92 2.95 -5.98
CA LEU A 111 8.27 1.68 -6.32
C LEU A 111 6.89 1.91 -6.94
N ILE A 112 6.07 2.76 -6.32
CA ILE A 112 4.72 3.09 -6.82
C ILE A 112 4.84 3.85 -8.15
N PHE A 113 5.73 4.85 -8.23
CA PHE A 113 5.94 5.62 -9.46
C PHE A 113 6.40 4.76 -10.64
N THR A 114 7.38 3.89 -10.42
CA THR A 114 7.86 2.96 -11.45
C THR A 114 6.73 2.06 -11.92
N ARG A 115 5.86 1.64 -11.00
CA ARG A 115 4.71 0.82 -11.37
C ARG A 115 3.70 1.59 -12.24
N LEU A 116 3.42 2.85 -11.92
CA LEU A 116 2.58 3.74 -12.74
C LEU A 116 3.14 3.92 -14.16
N LEU A 117 4.46 4.10 -14.29
CA LEU A 117 5.12 4.19 -15.60
C LEU A 117 4.93 2.91 -16.43
N ASN A 118 5.10 1.74 -15.80
CA ASN A 118 4.92 0.45 -16.49
C ASN A 118 3.48 0.27 -17.01
N PHE A 119 2.46 0.74 -16.29
CA PHE A 119 1.08 0.74 -16.77
C PHE A 119 0.87 1.72 -17.93
N SER A 120 1.54 2.88 -17.88
CA SER A 120 1.45 3.90 -18.94
C SER A 120 2.12 3.46 -20.24
N GLU A 121 3.23 2.71 -20.17
CA GLU A 121 3.91 2.17 -21.35
C GLU A 121 3.10 1.08 -22.07
N ILE A 122 2.34 0.27 -21.33
CA ILE A 122 1.46 -0.76 -21.93
C ILE A 122 0.28 -0.12 -22.68
N ALA A 123 -0.23 1.02 -22.20
CA ALA A 123 -1.31 1.75 -22.87
C ALA A 123 -0.91 2.40 -24.21
N LEU A 124 0.40 2.45 -24.51
CA LEU A 124 0.96 3.08 -25.71
C LEU A 124 1.31 2.08 -26.83
N ILE A 125 1.05 0.78 -26.66
CA ILE A 125 1.13 -0.17 -27.78
C ILE A 125 -0.13 0.04 -28.64
N PRO A 126 -0.03 0.65 -29.83
CA PRO A 126 -1.17 0.73 -30.73
C PRO A 126 -1.44 -0.67 -31.30
N ASP A 127 -2.71 -1.05 -31.39
CA ASP A 127 -3.14 -2.23 -32.17
C ASP A 127 -2.56 -2.23 -33.61
#